data_AF-A0A966Z7K4-F1
#
_entry.id   AF-A0A966Z7K4-F1
#
_cell.length_a   1.000
_cell.length_b   1.000
_cell.length_c   1.000
_cell.angle_alpha   90.00
_cell.angle_beta   90.00
_cell.angle_gamma   90.00
#
_symmetry.space_group_name_H-M   'P 1'
#
loop_
_entity.id
_entity.type
_entity.pdbx_description
1 polymer ?
#
loop_
_entity_poly.entity_id
_entity_poly.type
_entity_poly.pdbx_seq_one_letter_code
_entity_poly.pdbx_strand_id
1 'polypeptide(L)' 'AMLEATHRPEAPWWVVAANDKKRARLNCIHHLLSQIPHQEIDHPHIVLPERVHNPDYIRGPVPKEMYVPDIY' A
#
# COMPACT_ATOMS: atom_id res chain seq x y z
N ALA A 1 1.81 12.38 -27.96
CA ALA A 1 0.58 11.76 -28.48
C ALA A 1 -0.14 10.77 -27.53
N MET A 2 0.13 10.71 -26.21
CA MET A 2 -0.76 10.02 -25.24
C MET A 2 -1.19 10.99 -24.14
N LEU A 3 -0.21 11.63 -23.50
CA LEU A 3 -0.44 12.62 -22.45
C LEU A 3 -1.32 13.77 -22.96
N GLU A 4 -1.01 14.32 -24.13
CA GLU A 4 -1.81 15.36 -24.77
C GLU A 4 -3.26 14.93 -25.06
N ALA A 5 -3.46 13.67 -25.47
CA ALA A 5 -4.80 13.17 -25.84
C ALA A 5 -5.66 12.80 -24.62
N THR A 6 -5.07 12.60 -23.45
CA THR A 6 -5.76 12.00 -22.28
C THR A 6 -5.58 12.76 -20.96
N HIS A 7 -4.75 13.79 -20.90
CA HIS A 7 -4.59 14.63 -19.72
C HIS A 7 -5.78 15.60 -19.62
N ARG A 8 -6.59 15.44 -18.57
CA ARG A 8 -7.79 16.26 -18.31
C ARG A 8 -7.77 16.76 -16.86
N PRO A 9 -8.35 17.93 -16.54
CA PRO A 9 -8.40 18.45 -15.17
C PRO A 9 -9.04 17.47 -14.16
N GLU A 10 -10.05 16.72 -14.58
CA GLU A 10 -10.74 15.72 -13.78
C GLU A 10 -9.99 14.37 -13.68
N ALA A 11 -9.01 14.13 -14.56
CA ALA A 11 -8.20 12.92 -14.61
C ALA A 11 -6.76 13.24 -15.06
N PRO A 12 -5.99 13.96 -14.23
CA PRO A 12 -4.68 14.45 -14.62
C PRO A 12 -3.64 13.33 -14.62
N TRP A 13 -2.82 13.31 -15.67
CA TRP A 13 -1.53 12.60 -15.66
C TRP A 13 -0.49 13.37 -14.86
N TRP A 14 0.20 12.68 -13.96
CA TRP A 14 1.35 13.19 -13.20
C TRP A 14 2.63 12.44 -13.59
N VAL A 15 3.72 13.17 -13.83
CA VAL A 15 5.01 12.58 -14.20
C VAL A 15 5.91 12.49 -12.96
N VAL A 16 6.40 11.28 -12.67
CA VAL A 16 7.33 11.04 -11.55
C VAL A 16 8.71 10.70 -12.09
N ALA A 17 9.71 11.53 -11.79
CA ALA A 17 11.10 11.25 -12.17
C ALA A 17 11.63 10.04 -11.38
N ALA A 18 12.05 8.98 -12.08
CA ALA A 18 12.33 7.67 -11.49
C ALA A 18 13.79 7.18 -11.55
N ASN A 19 14.74 8.06 -11.85
CA ASN A 19 16.17 7.72 -11.86
C ASN A 19 16.65 7.22 -10.48
N ASP A 20 16.19 7.86 -9.40
CA ASP A 20 16.30 7.32 -8.03
C ASP A 20 14.97 6.66 -7.65
N LYS A 21 14.96 5.32 -7.67
CA LYS A 21 13.76 4.52 -7.38
C LYS A 21 13.21 4.74 -5.96
N LYS A 22 14.08 4.95 -4.96
CA LYS A 22 13.63 5.15 -3.58
C LYS A 22 12.90 6.48 -3.46
N ARG A 23 13.49 7.56 -3.99
CA ARG A 23 12.88 8.89 -3.99
C ARG A 23 11.60 8.94 -4.82
N ALA A 24 11.58 8.27 -5.97
CA ALA A 24 10.39 8.21 -6.83
C ALA A 24 9.19 7.58 -6.13
N ARG A 25 9.41 6.47 -5.40
CA ARG A 25 8.36 5.81 -4.61
C ARG A 25 7.81 6.74 -3.52
N LEU A 26 8.70 7.38 -2.76
CA LEU A 26 8.30 8.30 -1.68
C LEU A 26 7.51 9.49 -2.24
N ASN A 27 7.96 10.09 -3.34
CA ASN A 27 7.28 11.21 -3.98
C ASN A 27 5.91 10.81 -4.53
N CYS A 28 5.81 9.64 -5.17
CA CYS A 28 4.55 9.13 -5.69
C CYS A 28 3.52 8.91 -4.57
N ILE A 29 3.92 8.25 -3.48
CA ILE A 29 3.06 8.02 -2.31
C ILE A 29 2.62 9.34 -1.70
N HIS A 30 3.56 10.27 -1.48
CA HIS A 30 3.26 11.57 -0.90
C HIS A 30 2.26 12.37 -1.74
N HIS A 31 2.47 12.45 -3.06
CA HIS A 31 1.55 13.13 -3.97
C HIS A 31 0.17 12.48 -3.98
N LEU A 32 0.09 11.14 -4.02
CA LEU A 32 -1.19 10.44 -3.97
C LEU A 32 -1.96 10.75 -2.68
N LEU A 33 -1.28 10.70 -1.53
CA LEU A 33 -1.90 10.96 -0.23
C LEU A 33 -2.34 12.41 -0.07
N SER A 34 -1.67 13.39 -0.69
CA SER A 34 -2.07 14.80 -0.60
C SER A 34 -3.31 15.14 -1.42
N GLN A 35 -3.68 14.32 -2.41
CA GLN A 35 -4.91 14.50 -3.19
C GLN A 35 -6.17 14.04 -2.45
N ILE A 36 -6.01 13.21 -1.42
CA ILE A 36 -7.12 12.67 -0.64
C ILE A 36 -7.17 13.45 0.67
N PRO A 37 -8.26 14.16 0.99
CA PRO A 37 -8.40 14.86 2.27
C PRO A 37 -8.55 13.81 3.38
N HIS A 38 -7.42 13.30 3.86
CA HIS A 38 -7.39 12.36 4.96
C HIS A 38 -7.72 13.10 6.26
N GLN A 39 -8.82 12.72 6.87
CA GLN A 39 -9.25 13.21 8.17
C GLN A 39 -9.47 12.02 9.09
N GLU A 40 -9.28 12.24 10.38
CA GLU A 40 -9.73 11.27 11.36
C GLU A 40 -11.24 11.14 11.25
N ILE A 41 -11.70 9.89 11.14
CA ILE A 41 -13.10 9.54 11.18
C ILE A 41 -13.35 8.71 12.43
N ASP A 42 -14.53 8.86 13.01
CA ASP A 42 -14.93 8.00 14.12
C ASP A 42 -15.13 6.57 13.59
N HIS A 43 -14.49 5.61 14.26
CA HIS A 43 -14.62 4.21 13.94
C HIS A 43 -15.47 3.54 15.01
N PRO A 44 -16.46 2.70 14.65
CA PRO A 44 -17.24 1.98 15.63
C PRO A 44 -16.32 1.11 16.48
N HIS A 45 -16.52 1.13 17.79
CA HIS A 45 -15.75 0.27 18.69
C HIS A 45 -16.07 -1.20 18.41
N ILE A 46 -15.07 -1.96 17.96
CA ILE A 46 -15.18 -3.39 17.69
C ILE A 46 -14.78 -4.15 18.96
N VAL A 47 -15.70 -4.94 19.50
CA VAL A 47 -15.37 -5.91 20.56
C VAL A 47 -14.85 -7.18 19.89
N LEU A 48 -13.55 -7.43 20.00
CA LEU A 48 -12.99 -8.70 19.58
C LEU A 48 -13.43 -9.81 20.54
N PRO A 49 -13.71 -11.02 20.06
CA PRO A 49 -13.96 -12.15 20.94
C PRO A 49 -12.73 -12.45 21.78
N GLU A 50 -12.93 -13.11 22.93
CA GLU A 50 -11.81 -13.58 23.74
C GLU A 50 -10.89 -14.50 22.93
N ARG A 51 -9.59 -14.39 23.19
CA ARG A 51 -8.59 -15.21 22.53
C ARG A 51 -8.79 -16.67 22.93
N VAL A 52 -9.16 -17.51 21.97
CA VAL A 52 -9.21 -18.97 22.17
C VAL A 52 -7.80 -19.54 22.12
N HIS A 53 -7.33 -20.10 23.23
CA HIS A 53 -6.13 -20.94 23.23
C HIS A 53 -6.51 -22.35 22.80
N ASN A 54 -5.99 -22.81 21.65
CA ASN A 54 -6.10 -24.20 21.26
C ASN A 54 -4.77 -24.91 21.56
N PRO A 55 -4.70 -25.84 22.54
CA PRO A 55 -3.47 -26.56 22.87
C PRO A 55 -2.93 -27.40 21.71
N ASP A 56 -3.78 -27.78 20.75
CA ASP A 56 -3.39 -28.55 19.57
C ASP A 56 -2.93 -27.66 18.40
N TYR A 57 -2.96 -26.32 18.57
CA TYR A 57 -2.50 -25.41 17.54
C TYR A 57 -0.97 -25.35 17.47
N ILE A 58 -0.41 -26.02 16.48
CA ILE A 58 1.01 -25.98 16.16
C ILE A 58 1.19 -25.18 14.85
N ARG A 59 1.83 -24.02 14.93
CA ARG A 59 2.24 -23.28 13.74
C ARG A 59 3.42 -24.04 13.10
N GLY A 60 3.17 -24.72 11.99
CA GLY A 60 4.23 -25.34 11.20
C GLY A 60 5.21 -24.31 10.61
N PRO A 61 6.40 -24.73 10.17
CA PRO A 61 7.33 -23.87 9.45
C PRO A 61 6.67 -23.36 8.16
N VAL A 62 6.90 -22.10 7.82
CA VAL A 62 6.44 -21.53 6.54
C VAL A 62 7.22 -22.24 5.40
N PRO A 63 6.53 -22.76 4.36
CA PRO A 63 7.20 -23.38 3.22
C PRO A 63 8.20 -22.42 2.54
N LYS A 64 9.34 -22.94 2.08
CA LYS A 64 10.41 -22.11 1.50
C LYS A 64 9.97 -21.40 0.21
N GLU A 65 9.04 -22.01 -0.52
CA GLU A 65 8.47 -21.52 -1.77
C GLU A 65 7.55 -20.30 -1.57
N MET A 66 7.10 -20.08 -0.33
CA MET A 66 6.22 -18.96 0.03
C MET A 66 7.02 -17.68 0.34
N TYR A 67 8.34 -17.78 0.48
CA TYR A 67 9.20 -16.62 0.65
C TYR A 67 9.46 -15.94 -0.70
N VAL A 68 9.29 -14.63 -0.74
CA VAL A 68 9.71 -13.82 -1.89
C VAL A 68 11.25 -13.89 -1.96
N PRO A 69 11.84 -14.26 -3.11
CA PRO A 69 13.29 -14.32 -3.25
C PRO A 69 13.94 -12.96 -2.99
N ASP A 70 15.02 -12.95 -2.20
CA ASP A 70 15.81 -11.73 -1.99
C ASP A 70 16.79 -11.58 -3.17
N ILE A 71 16.70 -10.45 -3.87
CA ILE A 71 17.42 -10.21 -5.14
C ILE A 71 18.58 -9.22 -4.94
N TYR A 72 18.70 -8.59 -3.76
CA TYR A 72 19.65 -7.50 -3.49
C TYR A 72 20.51 -7.76 -2.26
#